data_AF-A0AAV7G0W7-F1
#
_entry.id   AF-A0AAV7G0W7-F1
#
_cell.length_a   1.000
_cell.length_b   1.000
_cell.length_c   1.000
_cell.angle_alpha   90.00
_cell.angle_beta   90.00
_cell.angle_gamma   90.00
#
_symmetry.space_group_name_H-M   'P 1'
#
loop_
_entity.id
_entity.type
_entity.pdbx_description
1 polymer ?
#
loop_
_entity_poly.entity_id
_entity_poly.type
_entity_poly.pdbx_seq_one_letter_code
_entity_poly.pdbx_strand_id
1 'polypeptide(L)'
;MMPLRCVNSIQKLKIKDNDELVSFPIDAEQWFLQVSSSLGELDFKRLKSLRSLPSSLTNLSSLKVLSVRKVSQLQVWRAEPQGSHQLVSEPLDEHRDGRD
;
A
#
# COMPACT_ATOMS: atom_id res chain seq x y z
N MET A 1 -13.88 -29.05 -4.00
CA MET A 1 -12.78 -28.25 -4.57
C MET A 1 -11.53 -28.49 -3.74
N MET A 2 -10.38 -28.82 -4.34
CA MET A 2 -9.14 -28.89 -3.58
C MET A 2 -8.68 -27.46 -3.30
N PRO A 3 -8.53 -27.03 -2.03
CA PRO A 3 -7.94 -25.74 -1.76
C PRO A 3 -6.50 -25.80 -2.29
N LEU A 4 -6.01 -24.71 -2.86
CA LEU A 4 -4.68 -24.54 -3.45
C LEU A 4 -3.55 -24.68 -2.40
N ARG A 5 -3.62 -25.62 -1.47
CA ARG A 5 -2.68 -25.85 -0.36
C ARG A 5 -1.27 -26.23 -0.82
N CYS A 6 -1.08 -26.52 -2.11
CA CYS A 6 0.22 -26.86 -2.71
C CYS A 6 0.99 -25.64 -3.26
N VAL A 7 0.46 -24.41 -3.15
CA VAL A 7 1.11 -23.20 -3.70
C VAL A 7 2.15 -22.57 -2.76
N ASN A 8 2.33 -23.14 -1.56
CA ASN A 8 3.29 -22.68 -0.55
C ASN A 8 4.77 -22.85 -0.94
N SER A 9 5.07 -23.43 -2.11
CA SER A 9 6.44 -23.56 -2.64
C SER A 9 6.76 -22.58 -3.78
N ILE A 10 5.88 -21.61 -4.06
CA ILE A 10 6.12 -20.64 -5.15
C ILE A 10 7.30 -19.75 -4.79
N GLN A 11 8.35 -19.81 -5.61
CA GLN A 11 9.55 -18.99 -5.44
C GLN A 11 9.50 -17.69 -6.23
N LYS A 12 8.74 -17.64 -7.33
CA LYS A 12 8.69 -16.49 -8.23
C LYS A 12 7.25 -16.22 -8.65
N LEU A 13 6.75 -15.04 -8.35
CA LEU A 13 5.44 -14.58 -8.78
C LEU A 13 5.59 -13.34 -9.66
N LYS A 14 4.88 -13.33 -10.80
CA LYS A 14 4.89 -12.20 -11.73
C LYS A 14 3.45 -11.85 -12.07
N ILE A 15 3.02 -10.63 -11.71
CA ILE A 15 1.70 -10.10 -12.04
C ILE A 15 1.91 -8.98 -13.05
N LYS A 16 1.38 -9.17 -14.25
CA LYS A 16 1.66 -8.30 -15.39
C LYS A 16 0.41 -7.93 -16.16
N ASP A 17 0.46 -6.75 -16.77
CA ASP A 17 -0.46 -6.32 -17.83
C ASP A 17 -1.94 -6.36 -17.40
N ASN A 18 -2.20 -5.99 -16.15
CA ASN A 18 -3.55 -5.89 -15.60
C ASN A 18 -3.85 -4.42 -15.26
N ASP A 19 -4.60 -3.79 -16.16
CA ASP A 19 -5.02 -2.39 -16.05
C ASP A 19 -6.32 -2.24 -15.23
N GLU A 20 -6.95 -3.32 -14.78
CA GLU A 20 -8.19 -3.31 -13.98
C GLU A 20 -7.93 -3.53 -12.48
N LEU A 21 -6.79 -4.12 -12.12
CA LEU A 21 -6.44 -4.41 -10.74
C LEU A 21 -6.17 -3.11 -9.98
N VAL A 22 -7.15 -2.69 -9.17
CA VAL A 22 -7.06 -1.48 -8.33
C VAL A 22 -6.40 -1.78 -6.98
N SER A 23 -6.75 -2.91 -6.37
CA SER A 23 -6.25 -3.34 -5.06
C SER A 23 -6.29 -4.86 -4.94
N PHE A 24 -5.60 -5.37 -3.94
CA PHE A 24 -5.62 -6.80 -3.59
C PHE A 24 -6.74 -7.08 -2.58
N PRO A 25 -7.51 -8.17 -2.75
CA PRO A 25 -8.50 -8.60 -1.75
C PRO A 25 -7.83 -9.16 -0.49
N ILE A 26 -8.59 -9.29 0.60
CA ILE A 26 -8.12 -9.88 1.86
C ILE A 26 -7.56 -11.30 1.68
N ASP A 27 -8.12 -12.08 0.75
CA ASP A 27 -7.65 -13.43 0.46
C ASP A 27 -6.23 -13.43 -0.13
N ALA A 28 -5.88 -12.39 -0.89
CA ALA A 28 -4.53 -12.22 -1.41
C ALA A 28 -3.55 -11.89 -0.28
N GLU A 29 -3.94 -11.07 0.70
CA GLU A 29 -3.14 -10.80 1.90
C GLU A 29 -2.82 -12.10 2.65
N GLN A 30 -3.84 -12.96 2.87
CA GLN A 30 -3.63 -14.25 3.50
C GLN A 30 -2.73 -15.17 2.67
N TRP A 31 -2.86 -15.14 1.36
CA TRP A 31 -2.03 -15.95 0.47
C TRP A 31 -0.55 -15.55 0.53
N PHE A 32 -0.24 -14.26 0.54
CA PHE A 32 1.14 -13.77 0.70
C PHE A 32 1.76 -14.23 2.02
N LEU A 33 0.99 -14.25 3.11
CA LEU A 33 1.46 -14.79 4.39
C LEU A 33 1.80 -16.30 4.28
N GLN A 34 1.03 -17.08 3.53
CA GLN A 34 1.29 -18.52 3.34
C GLN A 34 2.55 -18.80 2.52
N VAL A 35 2.90 -17.93 1.57
CA VAL A 35 4.11 -18.05 0.74
C VAL A 35 5.30 -17.24 1.27
N SER A 36 5.17 -16.65 2.46
CA SER A 36 6.20 -15.78 3.06
C SER A 36 7.58 -16.43 3.15
N SER A 37 7.63 -17.73 3.42
CA SER A 37 8.84 -18.52 3.59
C SER A 37 9.39 -19.15 2.31
N SER A 38 8.74 -18.96 1.16
CA SER A 38 9.17 -19.56 -0.11
C SER A 38 9.31 -18.56 -1.25
N LEU A 39 8.53 -17.48 -1.24
CA LEU A 39 8.52 -16.49 -2.31
C LEU A 39 9.77 -15.63 -2.28
N GLY A 40 10.68 -15.88 -3.22
CA GLY A 40 11.95 -15.19 -3.37
C GLY A 40 11.93 -14.02 -4.36
N GLU A 41 11.05 -14.05 -5.36
CA GLU A 41 10.94 -12.99 -6.37
C GLU A 41 9.49 -12.60 -6.63
N LEU A 42 9.22 -11.30 -6.65
CA LEU A 42 7.92 -10.71 -6.94
C LEU A 42 8.06 -9.58 -7.96
N ASP A 43 7.38 -9.69 -9.11
CA ASP A 43 7.45 -8.72 -10.21
C ASP A 43 6.04 -8.22 -10.57
N PHE A 44 5.74 -6.98 -10.21
CA PHE A 44 4.57 -6.23 -10.61
C PHE A 44 4.91 -5.36 -11.82
N LYS A 45 4.33 -5.65 -12.99
CA LYS A 45 4.64 -4.92 -14.23
C LYS A 45 3.39 -4.44 -14.95
N ARG A 46 3.34 -3.18 -15.39
CA ARG A 46 2.21 -2.64 -16.18
C ARG A 46 0.86 -2.86 -15.47
N LEU A 47 0.76 -2.38 -14.23
CA LEU A 47 -0.46 -2.40 -13.45
C LEU A 47 -0.95 -0.96 -13.30
N LYS A 48 -1.58 -0.41 -14.35
CA LYS A 48 -1.81 1.04 -14.45
C LYS A 48 -2.77 1.58 -13.42
N SER A 49 -3.75 0.78 -13.01
CA SER A 49 -4.80 1.17 -12.05
C SER A 49 -4.51 0.74 -10.62
N LEU A 50 -3.41 0.02 -10.38
CA LEU A 50 -3.08 -0.47 -9.05
C LEU A 50 -2.74 0.71 -8.14
N ARG A 51 -3.54 0.87 -7.09
CA ARG A 51 -3.43 1.96 -6.12
C ARG A 51 -2.66 1.56 -4.87
N SER A 52 -2.77 0.31 -4.44
CA SER A 52 -2.12 -0.19 -3.23
C SER A 52 -1.48 -1.56 -3.45
N LEU A 53 -0.36 -1.76 -2.77
CA LEU A 53 0.25 -3.08 -2.62
C LEU A 53 -0.32 -3.77 -1.36
N PRO A 54 -0.28 -5.12 -1.31
CA PRO A 54 -0.65 -5.86 -0.11
C PRO A 54 0.26 -5.49 1.06
N SER A 55 -0.34 -5.27 2.23
CA SER A 55 0.36 -5.01 3.49
C SER A 55 1.22 -6.19 3.93
N SER A 56 0.78 -7.42 3.65
CA SER A 56 1.50 -8.67 3.90
C SER A 56 2.82 -8.82 3.14
N LEU A 57 3.11 -7.96 2.14
CA LEU A 57 4.41 -7.97 1.46
C LEU A 57 5.58 -7.74 2.43
N THR A 58 5.36 -7.01 3.53
CA THR A 58 6.37 -6.79 4.57
C THR A 58 6.72 -8.07 5.34
N ASN A 59 5.82 -9.05 5.34
CA ASN A 59 6.00 -10.33 6.01
C ASN A 59 6.64 -11.41 5.13
N LEU A 60 6.99 -11.10 3.87
CA LEU A 60 7.64 -12.05 2.96
C LEU A 60 9.13 -12.21 3.32
N SER A 61 9.42 -13.02 4.32
CA SER A 61 10.78 -13.21 4.88
C SER A 61 11.79 -13.76 3.87
N SER A 62 11.35 -14.51 2.86
CA SER A 62 12.24 -15.08 1.83
C SER A 62 12.42 -14.21 0.60
N LEU A 63 11.73 -13.06 0.51
CA LEU A 63 11.74 -12.20 -0.67
C LEU A 63 13.10 -11.53 -0.85
N LYS A 64 13.76 -11.83 -1.97
CA LYS A 64 15.06 -11.27 -2.36
C LYS A 64 14.91 -10.18 -3.41
N VAL A 65 13.89 -10.29 -4.27
CA VAL A 65 13.68 -9.37 -5.39
C VAL A 65 12.23 -8.91 -5.39
N LEU A 66 12.03 -7.61 -5.20
CA LEU A 66 10.76 -6.93 -5.47
C LEU A 66 10.96 -5.98 -6.64
N SER A 67 10.23 -6.21 -7.74
CA SER A 67 10.23 -5.32 -8.90
C SER A 67 8.85 -4.74 -9.10
N VAL A 68 8.75 -3.42 -9.10
CA VAL A 68 7.51 -2.68 -9.36
C VAL A 68 7.79 -1.75 -10.54
N ARG A 69 7.23 -2.04 -11.71
CA ARG A 69 7.51 -1.30 -12.95
C ARG A 69 6.24 -0.93 -13.69
N LYS A 70 6.17 0.32 -14.16
CA LYS A 70 4.99 0.84 -14.91
C LYS A 70 3.70 0.65 -14.10
N VAL A 71 3.73 1.01 -12.82
CA VAL A 71 2.59 0.98 -11.88
C VAL A 71 2.25 2.43 -11.53
N SER A 72 1.59 3.11 -12.45
CA SER A 72 1.49 4.58 -12.49
C SER A 72 0.59 5.18 -11.41
N GLN A 73 -0.40 4.43 -10.92
CA GLN A 73 -1.36 4.90 -9.92
C GLN A 73 -1.03 4.43 -8.49
N LEU A 74 0.13 3.80 -8.28
CA LEU A 74 0.48 3.27 -6.96
C LEU A 74 0.68 4.43 -5.99
N GLN A 75 -0.30 4.63 -5.13
CA GLN A 75 -0.23 5.60 -4.06
C GLN A 75 0.58 4.95 -2.93
N VAL A 76 1.89 5.21 -2.91
CA VAL A 76 2.66 5.05 -1.69
C VAL A 76 2.02 5.99 -0.69
N TRP A 77 1.30 5.44 0.28
CA TRP A 77 0.84 6.17 1.45
C TRP A 77 2.11 6.68 2.15
N ARG A 78 2.54 7.91 1.81
CA ARG A 78 3.33 8.68 2.75
C ARG A 78 2.47 8.72 3.99
N ALA A 79 2.98 8.17 5.08
CA ALA A 79 2.39 8.38 6.39
C ALA A 79 2.30 9.89 6.60
N GLU A 80 1.16 10.49 6.24
CA GLU A 80 0.79 11.80 6.71
C GLU A 80 0.41 11.58 8.17
N PRO A 81 1.19 12.11 9.13
CA PRO A 81 0.70 12.20 10.49
C PRO A 81 -0.42 13.24 10.46
N GLN A 82 -1.65 12.79 10.25
CA GLN A 82 -2.81 13.61 10.59
C GLN A 82 -2.85 13.72 12.11
N GLY A 83 -2.11 14.70 12.63
CA GLY A 83 -1.96 14.88 14.06
C GLY A 83 -0.94 15.94 14.43
N SER A 84 -1.22 17.21 14.15
CA SER A 84 -0.86 18.27 15.09
C SER A 84 -1.74 19.53 14.94
N HIS A 85 -2.75 19.58 15.81
CA HIS A 85 -3.25 20.78 16.49
C HIS A 85 -3.63 22.00 15.64
N GLN A 86 -4.91 22.08 15.34
CA GLN A 86 -5.62 23.34 15.17
C GLN A 86 -5.64 24.08 16.52
N LEU A 87 -4.58 24.84 16.82
CA LEU A 87 -4.62 25.93 17.80
C LEU A 87 -4.64 27.22 16.99
N VAL A 88 -5.83 27.61 16.53
CA VAL A 88 -6.05 28.99 16.11
C VAL A 88 -6.34 29.75 17.39
N SER A 89 -5.37 30.56 17.80
CA SER A 89 -5.40 31.44 18.96
C SER A 89 -6.67 32.30 18.97
N GLU A 90 -7.27 32.44 20.16
CA GLU A 90 -8.27 33.47 20.46
C GLU A 90 -7.75 34.85 20.00
N PRO A 91 -8.58 35.68 19.34
CA PRO A 91 -8.18 37.05 19.05
C PRO A 91 -8.21 37.87 20.34
N LEU A 92 -7.01 38.29 20.80
CA LEU A 92 -6.87 39.39 21.74
C LEU A 92 -7.43 40.66 21.10
N ASP A 93 -8.36 41.30 21.81
CA ASP A 93 -8.81 42.67 21.62
C ASP A 93 -7.66 43.62 21.32
N GLU A 94 -7.80 44.41 20.24
CA GLU A 94 -7.38 45.82 20.18
C GLU A 94 -7.82 46.39 18.82
N HIS A 95 -8.80 47.31 18.79
CA HIS A 95 -8.51 48.73 18.54
C HIS A 95 -9.78 49.59 18.49
N ARG A 96 -9.80 50.58 19.39
CA ARG A 96 -10.36 51.96 19.35
C ARG A 96 -11.45 52.30 18.32
N ASP A 97 -12.49 52.98 18.78
CA ASP A 97 -12.89 54.25 18.18
C ASP A 97 -13.49 55.20 19.21
N GLY A 98 -13.07 56.46 19.14
CA GLY A 98 -13.62 57.59 19.87
C GLY A 98 -14.31 58.54 18.90
N ARG A 99 -15.51 58.99 19.29
CA ARG A 99 -16.33 60.13 18.80
C ARG A 99 -17.79 59.80 19.16
N ASP A 100 -18.65 60.68 19.65
CA ASP A 100 -18.69 62.11 19.93
C ASP A 100 -19.57 62.29 21.20
#